data_AF-A0A892ZM35-F1
#
_entry.id   AF-A0A892ZM35-F1
#
_cell.length_a   1.000
_cell.length_b   1.000
_cell.length_c   1.000
_cell.angle_alpha   90.00
_cell.angle_beta   90.00
_cell.angle_gamma   90.00
#
_symmetry.space_group_name_H-M   'P 1'
#
loop_
_entity.id
_entity.type
_entity.pdbx_description
1 polymer ?
#
loop_
_entity_poly.entity_id
_entity_poly.type
_entity_poly.pdbx_seq_one_letter_code
_entity_poly.pdbx_strand_id
1 'polypeptide(L)' 'MPPTTKPLTVTCPTCGKDVAWLPENRQRPFCSQRCKLIDLGAWAAEDYTVAAAEDSPQEDDLHPRH' A
#
# COMPACT_ATOMS: atom_id res chain seq x y z
N MET A 1 12.42 -26.10 21.94
CA MET A 1 13.17 -25.59 20.77
C MET A 1 12.32 -24.49 20.15
N PRO A 2 12.83 -23.26 19.95
CA PRO A 2 12.05 -22.25 19.24
C PRO A 2 11.90 -22.70 17.78
N PRO A 3 10.70 -22.64 17.18
CA PRO A 3 10.57 -22.92 15.76
C PRO A 3 11.37 -21.87 14.98
N THR A 4 12.45 -22.30 14.32
CA THR A 4 13.23 -21.48 13.38
C THR A 4 12.44 -21.34 12.09
N THR A 5 11.29 -20.67 12.15
CA THR A 5 10.57 -20.27 10.94
C THR A 5 11.40 -19.17 10.29
N LYS A 6 12.01 -19.48 9.15
CA LYS A 6 12.78 -18.52 8.35
C LYS A 6 11.92 -17.27 8.12
N PRO A 7 12.40 -16.07 8.46
CA PRO A 7 11.58 -14.87 8.33
C PRO A 7 11.22 -14.64 6.86
N LEU A 8 9.96 -14.30 6.61
CA LEU A 8 9.51 -13.88 5.29
C LEU A 8 10.30 -12.63 4.89
N THR A 9 10.71 -12.51 3.64
CA THR A 9 11.38 -11.30 3.14
C THR A 9 10.41 -10.55 2.23
N VAL A 10 10.28 -9.24 2.45
CA VAL A 10 9.45 -8.34 1.63
C VAL A 10 10.30 -7.22 1.06
N THR A 11 9.87 -6.66 -0.06
CA THR A 11 10.56 -5.54 -0.70
C THR A 11 10.05 -4.20 -0.12
N CYS A 12 10.97 -3.32 0.28
CA CYS A 12 10.62 -1.98 0.76
C CYS A 12 9.99 -1.16 -0.38
N PRO A 13 8.75 -0.67 -0.24
CA PRO A 13 8.07 0.03 -1.33
C PRO A 13 8.73 1.36 -1.70
N THR A 14 9.43 2.01 -0.76
CA THR A 14 10.07 3.31 -1.01
C THR A 14 11.39 3.21 -1.77
N CYS A 15 12.14 2.11 -1.62
CA CYS A 15 13.52 2.04 -2.13
C CYS A 15 13.93 0.68 -2.71
N GLY A 16 13.04 -0.31 -2.73
CA GLY A 16 13.29 -1.61 -3.33
C GLY A 16 14.19 -2.55 -2.53
N LYS A 17 14.64 -2.17 -1.33
CA LYS A 17 15.51 -3.02 -0.50
C LYS A 17 14.75 -4.18 0.13
N ASP A 18 15.35 -5.36 0.17
CA ASP A 18 14.81 -6.52 0.88
C ASP A 18 14.82 -6.34 2.40
N VAL A 19 13.68 -6.66 3.03
CA VAL A 19 13.42 -6.49 4.46
C VAL A 19 12.90 -7.80 5.05
N ALA A 20 13.61 -8.34 6.04
CA ALA A 20 13.14 -9.48 6.80
C ALA A 20 11.94 -9.10 7.68
N TRP A 21 10.88 -9.92 7.65
CA TRP A 21 9.63 -9.76 8.38
C TRP A 21 9.81 -10.24 9.82
N LEU A 22 10.61 -9.49 10.58
CA LEU A 22 11.04 -9.80 11.93
C LEU A 22 10.41 -8.84 12.96
N PRO A 23 9.90 -9.32 14.11
CA PRO A 23 9.28 -8.49 15.15
C PRO A 23 10.14 -7.32 15.62
N GLU A 24 11.46 -7.46 15.54
CA GLU A 24 12.45 -6.46 15.87
C GLU A 24 12.38 -5.24 14.91
N ASN A 25 12.02 -5.45 13.64
CA ASN A 25 11.81 -4.35 12.71
C ASN A 25 10.42 -3.72 12.90
N ARG A 26 10.36 -2.66 13.69
CA ARG A 26 9.12 -1.89 13.94
C ARG A 26 8.64 -1.07 12.74
N GLN A 27 9.45 -0.96 11.69
CA GLN A 27 9.16 -0.12 10.51
C GLN A 27 8.68 -0.93 9.31
N ARG A 28 8.40 -2.24 9.46
CA ARG A 28 7.85 -3.08 8.38
C ARG A 28 6.59 -2.43 7.77
N PRO A 29 6.41 -2.47 6.43
CA PRO A 29 7.24 -3.15 5.43
C PRO A 29 8.52 -2.38 5.00
N PHE A 30 8.79 -1.21 5.59
CA PHE A 30 9.92 -0.37 5.22
C PHE A 30 11.25 -0.85 5.83
N CYS A 31 12.35 -0.54 5.15
CA CYS A 31 13.70 -0.88 5.63
C CYS A 31 14.20 0.05 6.74
N SER A 32 13.58 1.22 6.92
CA SER A 32 13.98 2.24 7.91
C SER A 32 12.87 3.25 8.19
N GLN A 33 12.99 3.98 9.30
CA GLN A 33 12.12 5.11 9.64
C GLN A 33 12.10 6.16 8.52
N ARG A 34 13.24 6.41 7.87
CA ARG A 34 13.35 7.36 6.75
C ARG A 34 12.44 6.96 5.59
N CYS A 35 12.44 5.69 5.20
CA CYS A 35 11.59 5.22 4.10
C CYS A 35 10.10 5.35 4.43
N LYS A 36 9.71 5.02 5.66
CA LYS A 36 8.35 5.24 6.16
C LYS A 36 7.92 6.71 6.09
N LEU A 37 8.79 7.65 6.45
CA LEU A 37 8.49 9.08 6.40
C LEU A 37 8.38 9.62 4.97
N ILE A 38 9.22 9.12 4.05
CA ILE A 38 9.15 9.48 2.62
C ILE A 38 7.82 9.01 2.03
N ASP A 39 7.41 7.77 2.32
CA ASP A 39 6.12 7.23 1.89
C ASP A 39 4.97 8.14 2.37
N LEU A 40 4.90 8.43 3.67
CA LEU A 40 3.91 9.36 4.25
C LEU A 40 3.94 10.75 3.59
N GLY A 41 5.14 11.25 3.25
CA GLY A 41 5.30 12.52 2.54
C GLY A 41 4.74 12.50 1.12
N ALA A 42 4.95 11.40 0.38
CA ALA A 42 4.41 11.23 -0.97
C ALA A 42 2.87 11.16 -0.97
N TRP A 43 2.27 10.51 0.04
CA TRP A 43 0.82 10.53 0.26
C TRP A 43 0.30 11.94 0.56
N ALA A 44 0.99 12.68 1.43
CA ALA A 44 0.61 14.05 1.78
C ALA A 44 0.78 15.05 0.62
N ALA A 45 1.65 14.74 -0.34
CA ALA A 45 1.90 15.55 -1.52
C ALA A 45 0.93 15.28 -2.69
N GLU A 46 -0.10 14.43 -2.48
CA GLU A 46 -1.06 14.00 -3.51
C GLU A 46 -0.41 13.32 -4.74
N ASP A 47 0.83 12.84 -4.62
CA ASP A 47 1.56 12.17 -5.70
C ASP A 47 0.98 10.77 -6.02
N TYR A 48 0.16 10.24 -5.12
CA TYR A 48 -0.65 9.05 -5.35
C TYR A 48 -2.08 9.43 -5.70
N THR A 49 -2.37 9.55 -6.99
CA THR A 49 -3.75 9.61 -7.48
C THR A 49 -4.36 8.21 -7.46
N VAL A 50 -5.36 7.98 -6.62
CA VAL A 50 -6.24 6.82 -6.78
C VAL A 50 -7.08 7.11 -8.02
N ALA A 51 -6.72 6.51 -9.16
CA ALA A 51 -7.57 6.57 -10.34
C ALA A 51 -8.96 6.03 -9.93
N ALA A 52 -9.96 6.91 -9.90
CA ALA A 52 -11.33 6.46 -9.81
C ALA A 52 -11.57 5.57 -11.03
N ALA A 53 -11.84 4.29 -10.81
CA ALA A 53 -12.46 3.49 -11.86
C ALA A 53 -13.71 4.26 -12.27
N GLU A 54 -13.81 4.60 -13.54
CA GLU A 54 -14.95 5.29 -14.12
C GLU A 54 -16.17 4.40 -13.87
N ASP A 55 -16.88 4.64 -12.77
CA ASP A 55 -18.23 4.13 -12.59
C ASP A 55 -19.05 4.84 -13.67
N SER A 56 -19.17 4.14 -14.79
CA SER A 56 -19.99 4.54 -15.91
C SER A 56 -21.37 4.86 -15.33
N PRO A 57 -21.91 6.08 -15.49
CA PRO A 57 -23.28 6.32 -15.11
C PRO A 57 -24.13 5.35 -15.92
N GLN A 58 -24.70 4.34 -15.29
CA GLN A 58 -25.77 3.57 -15.89
C GLN A 58 -26.97 4.50 -15.97
N GLU A 59 -27.01 5.31 -17.03
CA GLU A 59 -28.23 5.94 -17.52
C GLU A 59 -29.09 4.85 -18.16
N ASP A 60 -29.78 4.05 -17.33
CA ASP A 60 -30.98 3.32 -17.76
C ASP A 60 -32.18 3.92 -17.04
N ASP A 61 -32.47 5.14 -17.49
CA ASP A 61 -33.78 5.53 -17.98
C ASP A 61 -34.99 5.07 -17.13
N LEU A 62 -35.32 5.94 -16.18
CA LEU A 62 -36.62 6.02 -15.52
C LEU A 62 -37.71 6.32 -16.56
N HIS A 63 -38.15 5.34 -17.36
CA HIS A 63 -39.38 5.44 -18.14
C HIS A 63 -40.59 5.09 -17.25
N PRO A 64 -41.46 6.05 -16.87
CA PRO A 64 -42.78 5.69 -16.38
C PRO A 64 -43.58 5.22 -17.60
N ARG A 65 -44.00 3.95 -17.61
CA ARG A 65 -44.96 3.46 -18.60
C ARG A 65 -46.31 4.14 -18.33
N HIS A 66 -46.74 5.01 -19.23
CA HIS A 66 -48.13 5.45 -19.34
C HIS A 66 -48.93 4.43 -20.16
#